data_AF-A0A286ENF4-F1
#
_entry.id   AF-A0A286ENF4-F1
#
_cell.length_a   1.000
_cell.length_b   1.000
_cell.length_c   1.000
_cell.angle_alpha   90.00
_cell.angle_beta   90.00
_cell.angle_gamma   90.00
#
_symmetry.space_group_name_H-M   'P 1'
#
loop_
_entity.id
_entity.type
_entity.pdbx_description
1 polymer ?
#
loop_
_entity_poly.entity_id
_entity_poly.type
_entity_poly.pdbx_seq_one_letter_code
_entity_poly.pdbx_strand_id
1 'polypeptide(L)'
;MSTADAPFGAILQMTALPGKRDEVLQILTHYARTLEGEPGTTLFAVSLDPNDENLVWIWEEFVNGAAVQAHFQHDFFRALQLELAELLAEPASVRPLAPVVRRVQEVVAESGD
;
A
#
# COMPACT_ATOMS: atom_id res chain seq x y z
N MET A 1 9.93 12.13 22.72
CA MET A 1 10.40 11.59 21.43
C MET A 1 9.77 12.44 20.35
N SER A 2 10.54 12.98 19.41
CA SER A 2 9.97 13.73 18.29
C SER A 2 9.07 12.79 17.49
N THR A 3 7.92 13.26 17.03
CA THR A 3 7.03 12.48 16.13
C THR A 3 7.70 12.20 14.77
N ALA A 4 8.80 12.90 14.46
CA ALA A 4 9.55 12.71 13.22
C ALA A 4 10.22 11.34 13.12
N ASP A 5 10.60 10.73 14.25
CA ASP A 5 11.29 9.43 14.30
C ASP A 5 10.35 8.25 14.61
N ALA A 6 9.05 8.52 14.82
CA ALA A 6 8.08 7.49 15.12
C ALA A 6 7.66 6.74 13.83
N PRO A 7 7.42 5.41 13.90
CA PRO A 7 6.87 4.67 12.78
C PRO A 7 5.58 5.30 12.26
N PHE A 8 5.44 5.31 10.95
CA PHE A 8 4.25 5.80 10.27
C PHE A 8 3.58 4.63 9.56
N GLY A 9 2.25 4.58 9.56
CA GLY A 9 1.51 3.64 8.73
C GLY A 9 0.30 4.30 8.10
N ALA A 10 -0.28 3.64 7.11
CA ALA A 10 -1.56 4.03 6.55
C ALA A 10 -2.37 2.80 6.17
N ILE A 11 -3.70 2.94 6.29
CA ILE A 11 -4.66 2.06 5.63
C ILE A 11 -5.30 2.88 4.51
N LEU A 12 -5.29 2.32 3.32
CA LEU A 12 -5.94 2.90 2.15
C LEU A 12 -7.11 2.02 1.75
N GLN A 13 -8.20 2.67 1.36
CA GLN A 13 -9.35 2.05 0.73
C GLN A 13 -9.43 2.55 -0.71
N MET A 14 -9.50 1.61 -1.65
CA MET A 14 -9.70 1.87 -3.07
C MET A 14 -10.97 1.17 -3.54
N THR A 15 -11.91 1.96 -4.05
CA THR A 15 -13.14 1.44 -4.67
C THR A 15 -12.91 1.41 -6.18
N ALA A 16 -12.67 0.23 -6.76
CA ALA A 16 -12.55 0.10 -8.21
C ALA A 16 -13.90 0.36 -8.90
N LEU A 17 -13.86 0.81 -10.15
CA LEU A 17 -15.01 0.77 -11.03
C LEU A 17 -15.46 -0.69 -11.25
N PRO A 18 -16.75 -0.96 -11.53
CA PRO A 18 -17.23 -2.32 -11.78
C PRO A 18 -16.41 -3.04 -12.86
N GLY A 19 -15.89 -4.22 -12.53
CA GLY A 19 -15.06 -5.03 -13.44
C GLY A 19 -13.61 -4.55 -13.61
N LYS A 20 -13.16 -3.54 -12.86
CA LYS A 20 -11.78 -2.99 -12.94
C LYS A 20 -10.85 -3.43 -11.82
N ARG A 21 -11.32 -4.20 -10.84
CA ARG A 21 -10.51 -4.62 -9.69
C ARG A 21 -9.22 -5.35 -10.10
N ASP A 22 -9.28 -6.27 -11.06
CA ASP A 22 -8.10 -7.04 -11.46
C ASP A 22 -7.02 -6.16 -12.11
N GLU A 23 -7.44 -5.12 -12.84
CA GLU A 23 -6.54 -4.13 -13.44
C GLU A 23 -5.86 -3.27 -12.35
N VAL A 24 -6.63 -2.86 -11.33
CA VAL A 24 -6.08 -2.19 -10.13
C VAL A 24 -5.03 -3.07 -9.43
N LEU A 25 -5.31 -4.38 -9.24
CA LEU A 25 -4.37 -5.30 -8.61
C LEU A 25 -3.09 -5.49 -9.45
N GLN A 26 -3.21 -5.53 -10.77
CA GLN A 26 -2.05 -5.63 -11.65
C GLN A 26 -1.13 -4.41 -11.51
N ILE A 27 -1.71 -3.21 -11.50
CA ILE A 27 -0.97 -1.95 -11.28
C ILE A 27 -0.29 -1.96 -9.91
N LEU A 28 -1.01 -2.31 -8.85
CA LEU A 28 -0.46 -2.37 -7.49
C LEU A 28 0.65 -3.43 -7.35
N THR A 29 0.52 -4.55 -8.04
CA THR A 29 1.54 -5.61 -8.06
C THR A 29 2.81 -5.14 -8.77
N HIS A 30 2.69 -4.40 -9.87
CA HIS A 30 3.83 -3.80 -10.53
C HIS A 30 4.48 -2.73 -9.67
N TYR A 31 3.67 -1.88 -9.04
CA TYR A 31 4.16 -0.87 -8.10
C TYR A 31 4.94 -1.48 -6.94
N ALA A 32 4.44 -2.55 -6.34
CA ALA A 32 5.12 -3.24 -5.23
C ALA A 32 6.55 -3.69 -5.60
N ARG A 33 6.79 -4.11 -6.85
CA ARG A 33 8.14 -4.46 -7.33
C ARG A 33 9.08 -3.26 -7.42
N THR A 34 8.54 -2.05 -7.60
CA THR A 34 9.37 -0.83 -7.58
C THR A 34 9.80 -0.44 -6.17
N LEU A 35 9.15 -1.00 -5.14
CA LEU A 35 9.49 -0.76 -3.74
C LEU A 35 10.64 -1.66 -3.26
N GLU A 36 11.06 -2.65 -4.06
CA GLU A 36 12.22 -3.48 -3.73
C GLU A 36 13.47 -2.60 -3.60
N GLY A 37 13.96 -2.45 -2.37
CA GLY A 37 15.11 -1.60 -2.05
C GLY A 37 14.75 -0.15 -1.73
N GLU A 38 13.47 0.23 -1.69
CA GLU A 38 13.05 1.54 -1.20
C GLU A 38 13.46 1.72 0.27
N PRO A 39 14.31 2.71 0.59
CA PRO A 39 14.76 2.90 1.97
C PRO A 39 13.60 3.31 2.88
N GLY A 40 13.23 2.40 3.79
CA GLY A 40 12.34 2.71 4.90
C GLY A 40 10.90 2.25 4.76
N THR A 41 10.51 1.62 3.64
CA THR A 41 9.23 0.88 3.54
C THR A 41 9.39 -0.48 4.20
N THR A 42 8.56 -0.77 5.19
CA THR A 42 8.65 -1.97 6.05
C THR A 42 7.49 -2.94 5.88
N LEU A 43 6.41 -2.46 5.27
CA LEU A 43 5.26 -3.24 4.87
C LEU A 43 4.60 -2.53 3.69
N PHE A 44 4.24 -3.30 2.67
CA PHE A 44 3.29 -2.90 1.65
C PHE A 44 2.44 -4.14 1.34
N ALA A 45 1.22 -4.15 1.84
CA ALA A 45 0.30 -5.28 1.70
C ALA A 45 -0.96 -4.83 0.97
N VAL A 46 -1.32 -5.56 -0.08
CA VAL A 46 -2.57 -5.38 -0.82
C VAL A 46 -3.50 -6.51 -0.46
N SER A 47 -4.77 -6.20 -0.19
CA SER A 47 -5.77 -7.17 0.25
C SER A 47 -7.09 -6.96 -0.49
N LEU A 48 -7.77 -8.06 -0.78
CA LEU A 48 -9.12 -8.06 -1.34
C LEU A 48 -10.15 -8.04 -0.22
N ASP A 49 -11.25 -7.32 -0.43
CA ASP A 49 -12.41 -7.45 0.44
C ASP A 49 -13.20 -8.72 0.06
N PRO A 50 -13.50 -9.64 1.00
CA PRO A 50 -14.28 -10.84 0.72
C PRO A 50 -15.78 -10.56 0.56
N ASN A 51 -16.25 -9.37 0.98
CA ASN A 51 -17.67 -9.00 0.96
C ASN A 51 -18.00 -7.97 -0.13
N ASP A 52 -16.99 -7.38 -0.78
CA ASP A 52 -17.16 -6.42 -1.86
C ASP A 52 -16.17 -6.70 -3.00
N GLU A 53 -16.72 -7.00 -4.18
CA GLU A 53 -15.92 -7.33 -5.36
C GLU A 53 -15.17 -6.15 -5.97
N ASN A 54 -15.43 -4.93 -5.53
CA ASN A 54 -14.80 -3.71 -6.04
C ASN A 54 -13.82 -3.09 -5.05
N LEU A 55 -13.82 -3.50 -3.78
CA LEU A 55 -12.91 -2.96 -2.76
C LEU A 55 -11.55 -3.65 -2.77
N VAL A 56 -10.51 -2.82 -2.72
CA VAL A 56 -9.13 -3.18 -2.48
C VAL A 56 -8.62 -2.37 -1.29
N TRP A 57 -7.93 -3.04 -0.37
CA TRP A 57 -7.33 -2.45 0.81
C TRP A 57 -5.81 -2.48 0.68
N ILE A 58 -5.14 -1.41 1.12
CA ILE A 58 -3.69 -1.36 1.25
C ILE A 58 -3.33 -1.06 2.69
N TRP A 59 -2.36 -1.79 3.23
CA TRP A 59 -1.69 -1.45 4.47
C TRP A 59 -0.20 -1.25 4.19
N GLU A 60 0.27 -0.05 4.45
CA GLU A 60 1.67 0.33 4.32
C GLU A 60 2.23 0.83 5.66
N GLU A 61 3.51 0.54 5.90
CA GLU A 61 4.24 1.00 7.07
C GLU A 61 5.65 1.44 6.71
N PHE A 62 6.09 2.51 7.35
CA PHE A 62 7.36 3.15 7.13
C PHE A 62 8.12 3.31 8.46
N VAL A 63 9.45 3.23 8.39
CA VAL A 63 10.31 3.38 9.58
C VAL A 63 10.12 4.71 10.28
N ASN A 64 9.78 5.78 9.56
CA ASN A 64 9.54 7.11 10.12
C ASN A 64 8.83 8.07 9.14
N GLY A 65 8.60 9.32 9.59
CA GLY A 65 7.96 10.37 8.79
C GLY A 65 8.77 10.84 7.57
N ALA A 66 10.10 10.69 7.58
CA ALA A 66 10.93 11.04 6.42
C ALA A 66 10.81 9.99 5.30
N ALA A 67 10.69 8.71 5.66
CA ALA A 67 10.50 7.62 4.71
C ALA A 67 9.18 7.77 3.92
N VAL A 68 8.07 8.12 4.58
CA VAL A 68 6.80 8.37 3.87
C VAL A 68 6.87 9.59 2.94
N GLN A 69 7.60 10.64 3.32
CA GLN A 69 7.79 11.80 2.43
C GLN A 69 8.59 11.40 1.18
N ALA A 70 9.65 10.61 1.35
CA ALA A 70 10.45 10.09 0.23
C ALA A 70 9.59 9.20 -0.69
N HIS A 71 8.76 8.33 -0.11
CA HIS A 71 7.83 7.47 -0.84
C HIS A 71 6.91 8.28 -1.78
N PHE A 72 6.28 9.34 -1.27
CA PHE A 72 5.39 10.19 -2.08
C PHE A 72 6.10 11.09 -3.09
N GLN A 73 7.39 11.34 -2.90
CA GLN A 73 8.20 12.11 -3.85
C GLN A 73 8.77 11.25 -4.98
N HIS A 74 8.63 9.93 -4.89
CA HIS A 74 9.14 9.00 -5.89
C HIS A 74 8.36 9.09 -7.22
N ASP A 75 9.05 9.09 -8.36
CA ASP A 75 8.42 9.25 -9.68
C ASP A 75 7.38 8.15 -9.97
N PHE A 76 7.64 6.91 -9.54
CA PHE A 76 6.70 5.80 -9.64
C PHE A 76 5.39 6.02 -8.88
N PHE A 77 5.39 6.78 -7.78
CA PHE A 77 4.16 7.08 -7.04
C PHE A 77 3.24 8.01 -7.84
N ARG A 78 3.79 9.01 -8.54
CA ARG A 78 3.00 9.86 -9.43
C ARG A 78 2.41 9.08 -10.60
N ALA A 79 3.19 8.19 -11.21
CA ALA A 79 2.70 7.31 -12.28
C ALA A 79 1.55 6.42 -11.77
N LEU A 80 1.73 5.79 -10.61
CA LEU A 80 0.69 5.02 -9.94
C LEU A 80 -0.61 5.81 -9.76
N GLN A 81 -0.53 7.05 -9.25
CA GLN A 81 -1.72 7.88 -9.04
C GLN A 81 -2.50 8.14 -10.32
N LEU A 82 -1.78 8.39 -11.43
CA LEU A 82 -2.41 8.63 -12.73
C LEU A 82 -3.07 7.37 -13.29
N GLU A 83 -2.40 6.21 -13.20
CA GLU A 83 -2.95 4.94 -13.66
C GLU A 83 -4.20 4.52 -12.86
N LEU A 84 -4.19 4.73 -11.55
CA LEU A 84 -5.33 4.40 -10.69
C LEU A 84 -6.52 5.36 -10.88
N ALA A 85 -6.29 6.63 -11.19
CA ALA A 85 -7.36 7.64 -11.27
C ALA A 85 -8.47 7.28 -12.27
N GLU A 86 -8.14 6.59 -13.36
CA GLU A 86 -9.09 6.15 -14.39
C GLU A 86 -9.85 4.86 -14.02
N LEU A 87 -9.42 4.17 -12.96
CA LEU A 87 -9.93 2.85 -12.57
C LEU A 87 -10.72 2.87 -11.27
N LEU A 88 -10.63 3.95 -10.48
CA LEU A 88 -11.34 4.08 -9.21
C LEU A 88 -12.65 4.86 -9.38
N ALA A 89 -13.69 4.41 -8.68
CA ALA A 89 -14.99 5.08 -8.62
C ALA A 89 -14.90 6.44 -7.90
N GLU A 90 -13.91 6.59 -7.02
CA GLU A 90 -13.61 7.79 -6.26
C GLU A 90 -12.11 7.82 -5.90
N PRO A 91 -11.55 8.98 -5.53
CA PRO A 91 -10.18 9.04 -5.03
C PRO A 91 -9.97 8.10 -3.84
N ALA A 92 -8.79 7.45 -3.79
CA ALA A 92 -8.46 6.56 -2.69
C ALA A 92 -8.58 7.27 -1.33
N SER A 93 -9.28 6.64 -0.39
CA SER A 93 -9.40 7.13 0.98
C SER A 93 -8.17 6.69 1.77
N VAL A 94 -7.50 7.63 2.45
CA VAL A 94 -6.28 7.37 3.21
C VAL A 94 -6.51 7.65 4.69
N ARG A 95 -6.16 6.69 5.54
CA ARG A 95 -6.15 6.84 6.99
C ARG A 95 -4.72 6.71 7.52
N PRO A 96 -4.04 7.82 7.86
CA PRO A 96 -2.77 7.78 8.56
C PRO A 96 -2.92 7.17 9.96
N LEU A 97 -1.93 6.37 10.35
CA LEU A 97 -1.87 5.63 11.61
C LEU A 97 -0.45 5.72 12.20
N ALA A 98 -0.36 5.57 13.52
CA ALA A 98 0.90 5.38 14.22
C ALA A 98 0.90 3.95 14.81
N PRO A 99 1.66 3.00 14.25
CA PRO A 99 1.76 1.66 14.81
C PRO A 99 2.31 1.70 16.25
N VAL A 100 1.54 1.21 17.21
CA VAL A 100 1.95 1.14 18.63
C VAL A 100 2.50 -0.26 18.98
N VAL A 101 1.89 -1.30 18.42
CA VAL A 101 2.31 -2.69 18.60
C VAL A 101 2.39 -3.32 17.22
N ARG A 102 3.59 -3.80 16.86
CA ARG A 102 3.84 -4.47 15.58
C ARG A 102 4.33 -5.88 15.83
N ARG A 103 3.64 -6.87 15.27
CA ARG A 103 4.05 -8.27 15.30
C ARG A 103 3.94 -8.81 13.88
N VAL A 104 5.08 -9.17 13.31
CA VAL A 104 5.17 -9.84 12.01
C VAL A 104 5.80 -11.20 12.24
N GLN A 105 5.20 -12.23 11.68
CA GLN A 105 5.79 -13.57 11.59
C GLN A 105 6.02 -13.85 10.11
N GLU A 106 7.24 -14.25 9.75
CA GLU A 106 7.47 -14.82 8.44
C GLU A 106 6.73 -16.15 8.36
N VAL A 107 5.74 -16.23 7.46
CA VAL A 107 5.17 -17.51 7.07
C VAL A 107 6.01 -18.00 5.90
N VAL A 108 6.88 -18.99 6.16
CA VAL A 108 7.55 -19.72 5.08
C VAL A 108 6.45 -20.52 4.38
N ALA A 109 6.13 -20.16 3.14
CA ALA A 109 5.26 -20.99 2.31
C ALA A 109 5.96 -22.34 2.13
N GLU A 110 5.37 -23.42 2.67
CA GLU A 110 5.83 -24.77 2.36
C GLU A 110 5.74 -24.95 0.84
N SER A 111 6.88 -25.19 0.20
CA SER A 111 6.94 -25.59 -1.20
C SER A 111 6.32 -26.99 -1.25
N GLY A 112 5.07 -27.08 -1.69
CA GLY A 112 4.45 -28.37 -1.98
C GLY A 112 5.21 -29.04 -3.13
N ASP A 113 5.82 -30.19 -2.83
CA ASP A 113 6.35 -31.17 -3.80
C ASP A 113 5.22 -31.88 -4.55
#